data_AF-A0A352JNM6-F1
#
_entry.id   AF-A0A352JNM6-F1
#
_cell.length_a   1.000
_cell.length_b   1.000
_cell.length_c   1.000
_cell.angle_alpha   90.00
_cell.angle_beta   90.00
_cell.angle_gamma   90.00
#
_symmetry.space_group_name_H-M   'P 1'
#
loop_
_entity.id
_entity.type
_entity.pdbx_description
1 polymer ?
#
loop_
_entity_poly.entity_id
_entity_poly.type
_entity_poly.pdbx_seq_one_letter_code
_entity_poly.pdbx_strand_id
1 'polypeptide(L)'
;SATVAGNCAIGEALKNPKTLKVYQDVLAEVMAVGVKEGVEFDPDIFETTLRGAMDFDPSVKSSLLVDLENSRQTEVEALQEVVIRLAEKHGLSVPATRQVYNLVLSYENTH
;
A
#
# COMPACT_ATOMS: atom_id res chain seq x y z
N SER A 1 -2.16 1.19 0.69
CA SER A 1 -1.99 2.55 0.15
C SER A 1 -2.23 3.55 1.28
N ALA A 2 -1.25 4.40 1.55
CA ALA A 2 -1.32 5.41 2.62
C ALA A 2 -2.35 6.51 2.33
N THR A 3 -2.52 6.88 1.06
CA THR A 3 -3.53 7.85 0.61
C THR A 3 -4.94 7.33 0.83
N VAL A 4 -5.20 6.03 0.58
CA VAL A 4 -6.50 5.41 0.90
C VAL A 4 -6.76 5.39 2.40
N ALA A 5 -5.75 5.01 3.20
CA ALA A 5 -5.89 5.00 4.66
C ALA A 5 -6.12 6.41 5.25
N GLY A 6 -5.57 7.44 4.61
CA GLY A 6 -5.73 8.85 5.02
C GLY A 6 -6.85 9.60 4.31
N ASN A 7 -7.49 9.00 3.30
CA ASN A 7 -8.38 9.67 2.35
C ASN A 7 -7.87 11.06 1.89
N CYS A 8 -6.59 11.15 1.56
CA CYS A 8 -5.90 12.41 1.24
C CYS A 8 -4.77 12.22 0.21
N ALA A 9 -4.18 13.33 -0.23
CA ALA A 9 -3.03 13.32 -1.12
C ALA A 9 -1.77 12.76 -0.44
N ILE A 10 -0.80 12.27 -1.22
CA ILE A 10 0.39 11.58 -0.71
C ILE A 10 1.21 12.45 0.23
N GLY A 11 1.32 13.75 -0.04
CA GLY A 11 2.06 14.67 0.82
C GLY A 11 1.41 14.84 2.21
N GLU A 12 0.09 14.78 2.30
CA GLU A 12 -0.62 14.81 3.58
C GLU A 12 -0.52 13.46 4.29
N ALA A 13 -0.71 12.37 3.55
CA ALA A 13 -0.61 11.01 4.08
C ALA A 13 0.77 10.71 4.67
N LEU A 14 1.85 11.19 4.06
CA LEU A 14 3.21 10.97 4.58
C LEU A 14 3.58 11.90 5.74
N LYS A 15 2.91 13.05 5.91
CA LYS A 15 3.11 13.95 7.06
C LYS A 15 2.40 13.46 8.32
N ASN A 16 1.29 12.73 8.17
CA ASN A 16 0.57 12.17 9.29
C ASN A 16 1.25 10.88 9.78
N PRO A 17 1.71 10.81 11.05
CA PRO A 17 2.45 9.67 11.56
C PRO A 17 1.72 8.32 11.44
N LYS A 18 0.39 8.32 11.50
CA LYS A 18 -0.41 7.08 11.42
C LYS A 18 -0.41 6.51 10.01
N THR A 19 -0.63 7.35 9.01
CA THR A 19 -0.66 6.94 7.60
C THR A 19 0.74 6.72 7.04
N LEU A 20 1.75 7.43 7.53
CA LEU A 20 3.16 7.12 7.27
C LEU A 20 3.52 5.73 7.80
N LYS A 21 3.07 5.37 9.02
CA LYS A 21 3.28 4.02 9.55
C LYS A 21 2.64 2.95 8.68
N VAL A 22 1.41 3.18 8.20
CA VAL A 22 0.75 2.27 7.24
C VAL A 22 1.58 2.12 5.96
N TYR A 23 2.13 3.22 5.42
CA TYR A 23 3.01 3.16 4.25
C TYR A 23 4.22 2.26 4.49
N GLN A 24 4.95 2.52 5.59
CA GLN A 24 6.16 1.80 5.96
C GLN A 24 5.90 0.32 6.23
N ASP A 25 4.79 -0.01 6.90
CA ASP A 25 4.43 -1.38 7.21
C ASP A 25 4.08 -2.16 5.95
N VAL A 26 3.28 -1.58 5.05
CA VAL A 26 2.98 -2.20 3.75
C VAL A 26 4.26 -2.41 2.95
N LEU A 27 5.16 -1.43 2.92
CA LEU A 27 6.45 -1.56 2.21
C LEU A 27 7.29 -2.72 2.78
N ALA A 28 7.43 -2.79 4.11
CA ALA A 28 8.16 -3.86 4.78
C ALA A 28 7.55 -5.25 4.53
N GLU A 29 6.22 -5.35 4.59
CA GLU A 29 5.48 -6.58 4.31
C GLU A 29 5.69 -7.07 2.87
N VAL A 30 5.57 -6.16 1.89
CA VAL A 30 5.80 -6.47 0.47
C VAL A 30 7.23 -6.95 0.24
N MET A 31 8.21 -6.28 0.85
CA MET A 31 9.61 -6.71 0.77
C MET A 31 9.82 -8.10 1.39
N ALA A 32 9.25 -8.37 2.56
CA ALA A 32 9.35 -9.68 3.20
C ALA A 32 8.76 -10.81 2.34
N VAL A 33 7.64 -10.54 1.66
CA VAL A 33 7.05 -11.46 0.69
C VAL A 33 7.96 -11.62 -0.53
N GLY A 34 8.49 -10.53 -1.09
CA GLY A 34 9.39 -10.56 -2.24
C GLY A 34 10.64 -11.42 -1.98
N VAL A 35 11.25 -11.29 -0.80
CA VAL A 35 12.41 -12.12 -0.40
C VAL A 35 12.05 -13.61 -0.40
N LYS A 36 10.83 -13.98 0.05
CA LYS A 36 10.38 -15.38 0.02
C LYS A 36 10.03 -15.89 -1.39
N GLU A 37 9.68 -15.00 -2.30
CA GLU A 37 9.51 -15.31 -3.72
C GLU A 37 10.86 -15.29 -4.49
N GLY A 38 11.99 -15.09 -3.81
CA GLY A 38 13.32 -15.12 -4.42
C GLY A 38 13.73 -13.81 -5.08
N VAL A 39 13.06 -12.70 -4.78
CA VAL A 39 13.46 -11.37 -5.22
C VAL A 39 14.64 -10.89 -4.38
N GLU A 40 15.71 -10.49 -5.05
CA GLU A 40 16.83 -9.80 -4.43
C GLU A 40 16.55 -8.30 -4.42
N PHE A 41 16.79 -7.68 -3.26
CA PHE A 41 16.60 -6.25 -3.06
C PHE A 41 17.94 -5.60 -2.70
N ASP A 42 18.15 -4.39 -3.20
CA ASP A 42 19.26 -3.58 -2.72
C ASP A 42 19.12 -3.30 -1.22
N PRO A 43 20.23 -3.25 -0.46
CA PRO A 43 20.19 -3.04 0.99
C PRO A 43 19.45 -1.76 1.43
N ASP A 44 19.38 -0.76 0.55
CA ASP A 44 18.76 0.53 0.79
C ASP A 44 17.38 0.68 0.13
N ILE A 45 16.81 -0.37 -0.47
CA ILE A 45 15.55 -0.27 -1.25
C ILE A 45 14.42 0.32 -0.41
N PHE A 46 14.36 0.02 0.88
CA PHE A 46 13.31 0.52 1.77
C PHE A 46 13.38 2.04 1.86
N GLU A 47 14.58 2.57 2.14
CA GLU A 47 14.78 4.01 2.31
C GLU A 47 14.73 4.75 0.98
N THR A 48 15.23 4.15 -0.09
CA THR A 48 15.15 4.72 -1.43
C THR A 48 13.70 4.77 -1.91
N THR A 49 12.88 3.76 -1.62
CA THR A 49 11.44 3.78 -1.94
C THR A 49 10.69 4.81 -1.09
N LEU A 50 10.97 4.87 0.22
CA LEU A 50 10.34 5.84 1.11
C LEU A 50 10.69 7.29 0.72
N ARG A 51 11.96 7.57 0.40
CA ARG A 51 12.39 8.88 -0.09
C ARG A 51 11.73 9.21 -1.42
N GLY A 52 11.69 8.26 -2.36
CA GLY A 52 10.98 8.44 -3.62
C GLY A 52 9.51 8.80 -3.43
N ALA A 53 8.84 8.21 -2.44
CA ALA A 53 7.46 8.56 -2.08
C ALA A 53 7.32 10.01 -1.59
N MET A 54 8.30 10.52 -0.84
CA MET A 54 8.33 11.89 -0.35
C MET A 54 8.66 12.92 -1.44
N ASP A 55 9.37 12.50 -2.50
CA ASP A 55 9.76 13.34 -3.62
C ASP A 55 8.67 13.49 -4.70
N PHE A 56 7.59 12.69 -4.64
CA PHE A 56 6.43 12.86 -5.53
C PHE A 56 5.74 14.21 -5.32
N ASP A 57 5.00 14.64 -6.34
CA ASP A 57 4.08 15.77 -6.20
C ASP A 57 3.15 15.52 -5.00
N PRO A 58 3.23 16.34 -3.93
CA PRO A 58 2.51 16.10 -2.68
C PRO A 58 0.99 16.21 -2.83
N SER A 59 0.49 16.78 -3.94
CA SER A 59 -0.93 16.91 -4.25
C SER A 59 -1.55 15.66 -4.89
N VAL A 60 -0.72 14.71 -5.33
CA VAL A 60 -1.18 13.51 -6.05
C VAL A 60 -1.79 12.48 -5.10
N LYS A 61 -2.84 11.82 -5.58
CA LYS A 61 -3.45 10.65 -4.95
C LYS A 61 -3.04 9.38 -5.71
N SER A 62 -2.99 8.23 -5.03
CA SER A 62 -2.82 6.95 -5.73
C SER A 62 -4.01 6.69 -6.68
N SER A 63 -3.75 6.02 -7.81
CA SER A 63 -4.78 5.47 -8.72
C SER A 63 -5.94 4.84 -7.94
N LEU A 64 -5.61 3.98 -6.99
CA LEU A 64 -6.58 3.29 -6.13
C LEU A 64 -7.55 4.23 -5.39
N LEU A 65 -7.08 5.39 -4.90
CA LEU A 65 -7.95 6.35 -4.22
C LEU A 65 -8.78 7.13 -5.25
N VAL A 66 -8.19 7.47 -6.39
CA VAL A 66 -8.89 8.14 -7.49
C VAL A 66 -10.01 7.25 -8.04
N ASP A 67 -9.78 5.94 -8.16
CA ASP A 67 -10.80 4.99 -8.63
C ASP A 67 -11.94 4.85 -7.64
N LEU A 68 -11.66 4.78 -6.33
CA LEU A 68 -12.68 4.82 -5.28
C LEU A 68 -13.52 6.10 -5.33
N GLU A 69 -12.89 7.26 -5.47
CA GLU A 69 -13.59 8.56 -5.53
C GLU A 69 -14.47 8.71 -6.77
N ASN A 70 -14.12 8.02 -7.86
CA ASN A 70 -14.87 8.04 -9.12
C ASN A 70 -15.76 6.80 -9.31
N SER A 71 -15.94 5.96 -8.28
CA SER A 71 -16.71 4.72 -8.34
C SER A 71 -16.31 3.81 -9.51
N ARG A 72 -15.02 3.73 -9.80
CA ARG A 72 -14.45 2.83 -10.81
C ARG A 72 -13.94 1.56 -10.15
N GLN A 73 -13.83 0.49 -10.95
CA GLN A 73 -13.21 -0.75 -10.51
C GLN A 73 -11.77 -0.48 -10.09
N THR A 74 -11.39 -0.95 -8.89
CA THR A 74 -10.03 -0.77 -8.37
C THR A 74 -9.12 -1.93 -8.74
N GLU A 75 -7.80 -1.70 -8.64
CA GLU A 75 -6.76 -2.72 -8.81
C GLU A 75 -6.44 -3.50 -7.51
N VAL A 76 -7.35 -3.48 -6.54
CA VAL A 76 -7.11 -4.03 -5.19
C VAL A 76 -6.80 -5.54 -5.19
N GLU A 77 -7.46 -6.28 -6.09
CA GLU A 77 -7.24 -7.72 -6.31
C GLU A 77 -5.90 -8.00 -7.01
N ALA A 78 -5.47 -7.09 -7.88
CA ALA A 78 -4.23 -7.23 -8.63
C ALA A 78 -2.98 -6.88 -7.81
N LEU A 79 -3.12 -6.05 -6.78
CA LEU A 79 -2.00 -5.59 -5.95
C LEU A 79 -2.05 -6.21 -4.55
N GLN A 80 -3.00 -5.79 -3.71
CA GLN A 80 -3.03 -6.19 -2.30
C GLN A 80 -3.37 -7.67 -2.12
N GLU A 81 -4.34 -8.20 -2.87
CA GLU A 81 -4.70 -9.63 -2.76
C GLU A 81 -3.55 -10.54 -3.20
N VAL A 82 -2.80 -10.17 -4.23
CA VAL A 82 -1.61 -10.92 -4.67
C VAL A 82 -0.60 -11.03 -3.54
N VAL A 83 -0.27 -9.92 -2.87
CA VAL A 83 0.67 -9.91 -1.74
C VAL A 83 0.15 -10.77 -0.59
N ILE A 84 -1.15 -10.69 -0.28
CA ILE A 84 -1.79 -11.52 0.75
C ILE A 84 -1.67 -13.01 0.43
N ARG A 85 -1.99 -13.42 -0.80
CA ARG A 85 -1.92 -14.81 -1.23
C ARG A 85 -0.48 -15.35 -1.21
N LEU A 86 0.49 -14.56 -1.64
CA LEU A 86 1.90 -14.93 -1.60
C LEU A 86 2.41 -15.01 -0.15
N ALA A 87 1.98 -14.11 0.73
CA ALA A 87 2.31 -14.19 2.15
C ALA A 87 1.77 -15.49 2.78
N GLU A 88 0.52 -15.85 2.50
CA GLU A 88 -0.10 -17.08 3.01
C GLU A 88 0.63 -18.34 2.55
N LYS A 89 1.04 -18.40 1.27
CA LYS A 89 1.86 -19.49 0.72
C LYS A 89 3.15 -19.72 1.53
N HIS A 90 3.73 -18.65 2.08
CA HIS A 90 4.98 -18.69 2.86
C HIS A 90 4.77 -18.64 4.38
N GLY A 91 3.53 -18.66 4.86
CA GLY A 91 3.23 -18.54 6.30
C GLY A 91 3.61 -17.17 6.89
N LEU A 92 3.65 -16.12 6.08
CA LEU A 92 3.93 -14.75 6.52
C LEU A 92 2.64 -14.01 6.89
N SER A 93 2.74 -13.13 7.89
CA SER A 93 1.67 -12.21 8.27
C SER A 93 1.86 -10.87 7.57
N VAL A 94 0.79 -10.36 6.95
CA VAL A 94 0.76 -9.05 6.26
C VAL A 94 -0.43 -8.18 6.73
N PRO A 95 -0.51 -7.87 8.03
CA PRO A 95 -1.66 -7.20 8.62
C PRO A 95 -1.95 -5.81 8.04
N ALA A 96 -0.92 -5.01 7.73
CA ALA A 96 -1.11 -3.67 7.17
C ALA A 96 -1.67 -3.74 5.73
N THR A 97 -1.16 -4.68 4.93
CA THR A 97 -1.67 -4.96 3.59
C THR A 97 -3.13 -5.41 3.64
N ARG A 98 -3.49 -6.32 4.56
CA ARG A 98 -4.89 -6.75 4.77
C ARG A 98 -5.79 -5.60 5.22
N GLN A 99 -5.30 -4.72 6.08
CA GLN A 99 -6.06 -3.55 6.51
C GLN A 99 -6.39 -2.64 5.33
N VAL A 100 -5.42 -2.35 4.46
CA VAL A 100 -5.63 -1.58 3.24
C VAL A 100 -6.63 -2.27 2.32
N TYR A 101 -6.47 -3.58 2.10
CA TYR A 101 -7.38 -4.37 1.27
C TYR A 101 -8.83 -4.24 1.74
N ASN A 102 -9.06 -4.45 3.05
CA ASN A 102 -10.39 -4.34 3.65
C ASN A 102 -10.97 -2.92 3.58
N LEU A 103 -10.12 -1.89 3.73
CA LEU A 103 -10.57 -0.50 3.57
C LEU A 103 -11.11 -0.28 2.15
N VAL A 104 -10.37 -0.69 1.13
CA VAL A 104 -10.82 -0.53 -0.26
C VAL A 104 -12.14 -1.25 -0.52
N LEU A 105 -12.25 -2.52 -0.09
CA LEU A 105 -13.50 -3.28 -0.22
C LEU A 105 -14.67 -2.61 0.51
N SER A 106 -14.44 -2.00 1.67
CA SER A 106 -15.49 -1.30 2.40
C SER A 106 -16.02 -0.09 1.64
N TYR A 107 -15.15 0.64 0.91
CA TYR A 107 -15.55 1.76 0.08
C TYR A 107 -16.35 1.30 -1.15
N GLU A 108 -15.91 0.23 -1.81
CA GLU A 108 -16.61 -0.35 -2.97
C GLU A 108 -18.00 -0.87 -2.61
N ASN A 109 -18.18 -1.52 -1.45
CA ASN A 109 -19.48 -2.06 -1.03
C ASN A 109 -20.47 -1.01 -0.50
N THR A 110 -20.04 0.24 -0.35
CA THR A 110 -20.89 1.34 0.16
C THR A 110 -21.56 2.13 -0.98
N HIS A 111 -21.17 1.90 -2.24
CA HIS A 111 -21.67 2.59 -3.44
C HIS A 111 -22.13 1.59 -4.50
#